data_AF-A0A075G6I0-F1
#
_entry.id   AF-A0A075G6I0-F1
#
_cell.length_a   1.000
_cell.length_b   1.000
_cell.length_c   1.000
_cell.angle_alpha   90.00
_cell.angle_beta   90.00
_cell.angle_gamma   90.00
#
_symmetry.space_group_name_H-M   'P 1'
#
loop_
_entity.id
_entity.type
_entity.pdbx_description
1 polymer ?
#
loop_
_entity_poly.entity_id
_entity_poly.type
_entity_poly.pdbx_seq_one_letter_code
_entity_poly.pdbx_strand_id
1 'polypeptide(L)'
;MFHLEAIIRDRYESDSLTENEVREWLLNMQKQDILKVETENDYWEDIPQDLFELFKTNIKDENYEYTIAKGHLWLEMEISLEPEREKES
;
A
#
# COMPACT_ATOMS: atom_id res chain seq x y z
N MET A 1 4.92 -11.16 -2.00
CA MET A 1 5.06 -9.72 -2.26
C MET A 1 3.74 -9.19 -2.77
N PHE A 2 3.27 -8.09 -2.19
CA PHE A 2 2.06 -7.38 -2.62
C PHE A 2 2.47 -6.14 -3.41
N HIS A 3 1.79 -5.92 -4.53
CA HIS A 3 1.86 -4.70 -5.31
C HIS A 3 0.51 -4.02 -5.24
N LEU A 4 0.49 -2.76 -4.81
CA LEU A 4 -0.72 -1.97 -4.66
C LEU A 4 -0.63 -0.75 -5.56
N GLU A 5 -1.67 -0.51 -6.35
CA GLU A 5 -1.81 0.69 -7.18
C GLU A 5 -2.90 1.57 -6.58
N ALA A 6 -2.59 2.84 -6.34
CA ALA A 6 -3.53 3.81 -5.79
C ALA A 6 -3.47 5.16 -6.52
N ILE A 7 -4.57 5.91 -6.47
CA ILE A 7 -4.62 7.28 -7.00
C ILE A 7 -4.11 8.24 -5.94
N ILE A 8 -3.04 9.00 -6.24
CA ILE A 8 -2.51 10.02 -5.33
C ILE A 8 -2.74 11.42 -5.91
N ARG A 9 -3.72 12.14 -5.34
CA ARG A 9 -4.16 13.50 -5.74
C ARG A 9 -4.51 13.64 -7.24
N ASP A 10 -4.91 14.84 -7.65
CA ASP A 10 -5.21 15.13 -9.06
C ASP A 10 -3.92 15.04 -9.91
N ARG A 11 -4.04 14.47 -11.12
CA ARG A 11 -2.94 13.89 -11.93
C ARG A 11 -1.90 14.91 -12.42
N TYR A 12 -2.09 16.18 -12.12
CA TYR A 12 -1.27 17.29 -12.60
C TYR A 12 -0.22 17.78 -11.59
N GLU A 13 -0.29 17.34 -10.32
CA GLU A 13 0.65 17.75 -9.25
C GLU A 13 1.45 16.58 -8.63
N SER A 14 1.18 15.34 -9.06
CA SER A 14 1.76 14.13 -8.45
C SER A 14 3.28 14.02 -8.58
N ASP A 15 3.85 14.55 -9.67
CA ASP A 15 5.28 14.43 -9.98
C ASP A 15 6.15 15.35 -9.09
N SER A 16 5.52 16.22 -8.28
CA SER A 16 6.18 17.14 -7.36
C SER A 16 6.03 16.80 -5.87
N LEU A 17 5.38 15.67 -5.53
CA LEU A 17 5.16 15.32 -4.13
C LEU A 17 6.47 15.00 -3.42
N THR A 18 6.67 15.64 -2.27
CA THR A 18 7.74 15.31 -1.35
C THR A 18 7.45 14.00 -0.62
N GLU A 19 8.49 13.33 -0.13
CA GLU A 19 8.34 12.09 0.64
C GLU A 19 7.38 12.24 1.84
N ASN A 20 7.42 13.39 2.53
CA ASN A 20 6.50 13.67 3.63
C ASN A 20 5.05 13.76 3.17
N GLU A 21 4.77 14.38 2.03
CA GLU A 21 3.41 14.48 1.49
C GLU A 21 2.89 13.10 1.07
N VAL A 22 3.75 12.26 0.49
CA VAL A 22 3.39 10.87 0.16
C VAL A 22 3.07 10.09 1.43
N ARG A 23 3.92 10.19 2.45
CA ARG A 23 3.71 9.53 3.74
C ARG A 23 2.42 10.00 4.43
N GLU A 24 2.16 11.30 4.47
CA GLU A 24 0.92 11.83 5.04
C GLU A 24 -0.31 11.34 4.28
N TRP A 25 -0.23 11.27 2.94
CA TRP A 25 -1.30 10.71 2.13
C TRP A 25 -1.53 9.23 2.44
N LEU A 26 -0.46 8.43 2.49
CA LEU A 26 -0.52 7.00 2.80
C LEU A 26 -1.13 6.71 4.18
N LEU A 27 -0.80 7.52 5.19
CA LEU A 27 -1.36 7.40 6.54
C LEU A 27 -2.87 7.69 6.60
N ASN A 28 -3.40 8.43 5.62
CA ASN A 28 -4.81 8.79 5.50
C ASN A 28 -5.55 8.03 4.37
N MET A 29 -4.86 7.11 3.68
CA MET A 29 -5.40 6.35 2.56
C MET A 29 -6.68 5.60 2.95
N GLN A 30 -7.68 5.66 2.07
CA GLN A 30 -8.92 4.91 2.17
C GLN A 30 -8.93 3.79 1.14
N LYS A 31 -9.74 2.75 1.37
CA LYS A 31 -9.86 1.62 0.43
C LYS A 31 -10.19 2.05 -0.99
N GLN A 32 -11.07 3.03 -1.13
CA GLN A 32 -11.54 3.56 -2.42
C GLN A 32 -10.45 4.28 -3.23
N ASP A 33 -9.34 4.62 -2.58
CA ASP A 33 -8.18 5.22 -3.26
C ASP A 33 -7.32 4.14 -3.94
N ILE A 34 -7.47 2.88 -3.52
CA ILE A 34 -6.78 1.72 -4.09
C ILE A 34 -7.53 1.28 -5.35
N LEU A 35 -6.82 1.23 -6.46
CA LEU A 35 -7.32 0.76 -7.74
C LEU A 35 -7.29 -0.76 -7.83
N LYS A 36 -6.17 -1.34 -7.42
CA LYS A 36 -5.97 -2.79 -7.40
C LYS A 36 -4.83 -3.17 -6.49
N VAL A 37 -4.83 -4.44 -6.12
CA VAL A 37 -3.73 -5.13 -5.44
C VAL A 37 -3.48 -6.43 -6.15
N GLU A 38 -2.22 -6.78 -6.32
CA GLU A 38 -1.81 -8.05 -6.91
C GLU A 38 -0.64 -8.68 -6.16
N THR A 39 -0.64 -10.01 -6.16
CA THR A 39 0.53 -10.83 -5.84
C THR A 39 0.87 -11.66 -7.08
N GLU A 40 1.83 -12.57 -6.97
CA GLU A 40 2.12 -13.52 -8.05
C GLU A 40 0.90 -14.40 -8.41
N ASN A 41 0.04 -14.71 -7.43
CA ASN A 41 -1.03 -15.70 -7.60
C ASN A 41 -2.44 -15.11 -7.56
N ASP A 42 -2.59 -13.90 -7.02
CA ASP A 42 -3.90 -13.32 -6.71
C ASP A 42 -4.00 -11.87 -7.16
N TYR A 43 -5.23 -11.43 -7.40
CA TYR A 43 -5.57 -10.08 -7.88
C TYR A 43 -6.89 -9.62 -7.24
N TRP A 44 -6.93 -8.38 -6.75
CA TRP A 44 -8.09 -7.77 -6.11
C TRP A 44 -8.32 -6.34 -6.62
N GLU A 45 -9.53 -6.07 -7.09
CA GLU A 45 -10.05 -4.70 -7.30
C GLU A 45 -10.88 -4.24 -6.10
N ASP A 46 -11.55 -5.17 -5.42
CA ASP A 46 -12.24 -4.92 -4.15
C ASP A 46 -11.42 -5.52 -3.01
N ILE A 47 -10.75 -4.65 -2.25
CA ILE A 47 -9.78 -5.07 -1.23
C ILE A 47 -10.50 -5.55 0.04
N PRO A 48 -10.29 -6.82 0.45
CA PRO A 48 -10.81 -7.33 1.72
C PRO A 48 -10.41 -6.46 2.91
N GLN A 49 -11.28 -6.32 3.91
CA GLN A 49 -11.01 -5.48 5.09
C GLN A 49 -9.74 -5.88 5.82
N ASP A 50 -9.56 -7.17 6.05
CA ASP A 50 -8.41 -7.66 6.80
C ASP A 50 -7.10 -7.38 6.05
N LEU A 51 -7.09 -7.56 4.73
CA LEU A 51 -5.94 -7.24 3.89
C LEU A 51 -5.61 -5.74 3.91
N PHE A 52 -6.64 -4.88 3.86
CA PHE A 52 -6.45 -3.44 3.95
C PHE A 52 -5.85 -2.99 5.31
N GLU A 53 -6.26 -3.61 6.42
CA GLU A 53 -5.65 -3.31 7.72
C GLU A 53 -4.19 -3.76 7.79
N LEU A 54 -3.81 -4.86 7.12
CA LEU A 54 -2.40 -5.28 7.01
C LEU A 54 -1.55 -4.25 6.25
N PHE A 55 -2.08 -3.66 5.18
CA PHE A 55 -1.41 -2.57 4.46
C PHE A 55 -1.18 -1.35 5.35
N LYS A 56 -2.20 -0.95 6.12
CA LYS A 56 -2.08 0.19 7.05
C LYS A 56 -1.02 -0.03 8.11
N THR A 57 -0.86 -1.26 8.60
CA THR A 57 0.20 -1.60 9.56
C THR A 57 1.58 -1.46 8.91
N ASN A 58 1.80 -2.06 7.74
CA ASN A 58 3.08 -1.95 7.03
C ASN A 58 3.43 -0.50 6.67
N ILE A 59 2.45 0.30 6.27
CA ILE A 59 2.63 1.74 5.99
C ILE A 59 3.07 2.49 7.25
N LYS A 60 2.47 2.19 8.41
CA LYS A 60 2.86 2.82 9.68
C LYS A 60 4.27 2.43 10.12
N ASP A 61 4.64 1.18 9.85
CA ASP A 61 5.96 0.63 10.20
C ASP A 61 7.04 0.99 9.16
N GLU A 62 6.67 1.76 8.11
CA GLU A 62 7.57 2.14 7.00
C GLU A 62 8.15 0.93 6.24
N ASN A 63 7.45 -0.21 6.27
CA ASN A 63 7.83 -1.46 5.61
C ASN A 63 7.26 -1.53 4.18
N TYR A 64 7.66 -0.59 3.33
CA TYR A 64 7.25 -0.54 1.93
C TYR A 64 8.23 0.25 1.08
N GLU A 65 8.25 -0.05 -0.21
CA GLU A 65 8.83 0.82 -1.23
C GLU A 65 7.70 1.46 -2.04
N TYR A 66 7.96 2.64 -2.60
CA TYR A 66 6.98 3.30 -3.44
C TYR A 66 7.58 3.96 -4.68
N THR A 67 6.78 4.04 -5.73
CA THR A 67 7.08 4.81 -6.94
C THR A 67 5.85 5.61 -7.35
N ILE A 68 6.05 6.85 -7.78
CA ILE A 68 4.99 7.69 -8.35
C ILE A 68 5.22 7.83 -9.85
N ALA A 69 4.19 7.53 -10.64
CA ALA A 69 4.24 7.71 -12.09
C ALA A 69 2.83 7.99 -12.63
N LYS A 70 2.71 9.00 -13.51
CA LYS A 70 1.46 9.31 -14.25
C LYS A 70 0.24 9.54 -13.34
N GLY A 71 0.42 10.14 -12.16
CA GLY A 71 -0.66 10.38 -11.19
C GLY A 71 -1.02 9.18 -10.32
N HIS A 72 -0.26 8.09 -10.41
CA HIS A 72 -0.50 6.86 -9.66
C HIS A 72 0.65 6.62 -8.68
N LEU A 73 0.29 6.11 -7.51
CA LEU A 73 1.21 5.60 -6.50
C LEU A 73 1.24 4.09 -6.59
N TRP A 74 2.44 3.54 -6.72
CA TRP A 74 2.71 2.11 -6.66
C TRP A 74 3.40 1.81 -5.35
N LEU A 75 2.88 0.87 -4.57
CA LEU A 75 3.51 0.38 -3.35
C LEU A 75 3.91 -1.08 -3.54
N GLU A 76 5.11 -1.39 -3.08
CA GLU A 76 5.60 -2.76 -2.94
C GLU A 76 5.81 -3.05 -1.46
N MET A 77 5.20 -4.13 -0.97
CA MET A 77 5.32 -4.51 0.43
C MET A 77 5.37 -6.03 0.61
N GLU A 78 6.22 -6.45 1.54
CA GLU A 78 6.32 -7.84 1.95
C GLU A 78 5.47 -8.04 3.22
N ILE A 79 4.43 -8.86 3.12
CA ILE A 79 3.52 -9.14 4.23
C ILE A 79 3.54 -10.63 4.47
N SER A 80 3.97 -11.02 5.66
CA SER A 80 3.81 -12.37 6.18
C SER A 80 2.37 -12.58 6.60
N LEU A 81 1.63 -13.41 5.84
CA LEU A 81 0.27 -13.81 6.21
C LEU A 81 0.25 -14.95 7.24
N GLU A 82 1.39 -15.54 7.56
CA GLU A 82 1.50 -16.55 8.60
C GLU A 82 1.60 -15.88 9.98
N PRO A 83 0.90 -16.39 11.01
CA PRO A 83 1.15 -15.94 12.37
C PRO A 83 2.60 -16.28 12.72
N GLU A 84 3.33 -15.31 13.27
CA GLU A 84 4.57 -15.62 13.99
C GLU A 84 4.21 -16.71 14.99
N ARG A 85 4.68 -17.94 14.75
CA ARG A 85 4.60 -18.98 15.77
C ARG A 85 5.42 -18.44 16.94
N GLU A 86 4.75 -17.97 17.98
CA GLU A 86 5.38 -17.77 19.27
C GLU A 86 6.17 -19.04 19.55
N LYS A 87 7.50 -18.89 19.62
CA LYS A 87 8.37 -19.99 20.01
C LYS A 87 8.00 -20.33 21.45
N GLU A 88 7.12 -21.31 21.62
CA GLU A 88 6.90 -21.97 22.90
C GLU A 88 8.28 -22.32 23.48
N SER A 89 8.64 -21.67 24.58
CA SER A 89 9.86 -21.93 25.35
C SER A 89 9.53 -22.74 26.58
#